data_AF-A0A091BZU1-F1
#
_entry.id   AF-A0A091BZU1-F1
#
_cell.length_a   1.000
_cell.length_b   1.000
_cell.length_c   1.000
_cell.angle_alpha   90.00
_cell.angle_beta   90.00
_cell.angle_gamma   90.00
#
_symmetry.space_group_name_H-M   'P 1'
#
loop_
_entity.id
_entity.type
_entity.pdbx_description
1 polymer ?
#
loop_
_entity_poly.entity_id
_entity_poly.type
_entity_poly.pdbx_seq_one_letter_code
_entity_poly.pdbx_strand_id
1 'polypeptide(L)'
;MKTKLLFRDYLTIGSMLFGLFFGAGNLIFPVHLGQEAGANVTAANFGLLVTGVGLPFLGVITMGISQSSGVFELSSRVNKSYAYIFTILLYLVIGPFLLYPV
;
A
#
# COMPACT_ATOMS: atom_id res chain seq x y z
N MET A 1 -14.55 -11.55 23.48
CA MET A 1 -15.10 -10.21 23.82
C MET A 1 -14.94 -9.30 22.62
N LYS A 2 -16.01 -8.69 22.10
CA LYS A 2 -15.90 -7.62 21.07
C LYS A 2 -15.64 -6.30 21.79
N THR A 3 -14.38 -5.99 22.06
CA THR A 3 -13.99 -4.65 22.52
C THR A 3 -14.29 -3.66 21.40
N LYS A 4 -15.26 -2.78 21.62
CA LYS A 4 -15.52 -1.67 20.69
C LYS A 4 -14.33 -0.71 20.78
N LEU A 5 -13.71 -0.43 19.64
CA LEU A 5 -12.66 0.59 19.54
C LEU A 5 -13.24 1.95 19.96
N LEU A 6 -12.47 2.71 20.74
CA LEU A 6 -12.79 4.07 21.10
C LEU A 6 -12.50 5.00 19.92
N PHE A 7 -13.12 6.18 19.89
CA PHE A 7 -12.87 7.17 18.84
C PHE A 7 -11.38 7.54 18.74
N ARG A 8 -10.67 7.56 19.86
CA ARG A 8 -9.22 7.80 19.92
C ARG A 8 -8.43 6.74 19.16
N ASP A 9 -8.84 5.48 19.25
CA ASP A 9 -8.17 4.37 18.55
C ASP A 9 -8.35 4.50 17.04
N TYR A 10 -9.56 4.86 16.59
CA TYR A 10 -9.82 5.15 15.18
C TYR A 10 -9.01 6.33 14.67
N LEU A 11 -8.89 7.40 15.47
CA LEU A 11 -8.08 8.55 15.11
C LEU A 11 -6.60 8.14 14.99
N THR A 12 -6.08 7.37 15.95
CA THR A 12 -4.70 6.88 15.91
C THR A 12 -4.44 5.97 14.71
N ILE A 13 -5.29 4.98 14.46
CA ILE A 13 -5.16 4.07 13.32
C ILE A 13 -5.28 4.85 12.01
N GLY A 14 -6.24 5.77 11.91
CA GLY A 14 -6.43 6.64 10.76
C GLY A 14 -5.21 7.51 10.49
N SER A 15 -4.61 8.12 11.52
CA SER A 15 -3.38 8.90 11.38
C SER A 15 -2.17 8.05 10.98
N MET A 16 -2.06 6.81 11.48
CA MET A 16 -0.99 5.88 11.09
C MET A 16 -1.13 5.46 9.61
N LEU A 17 -2.33 5.09 9.19
CA LEU A 17 -2.61 4.74 7.79
C LEU A 17 -2.41 5.94 6.87
N PHE A 18 -2.84 7.14 7.32
CA PHE A 18 -2.54 8.37 6.63
C PHE A 18 -1.03 8.56 6.50
N GLY A 19 -0.25 8.50 7.58
CA GLY A 19 1.21 8.64 7.53
C GLY A 19 1.90 7.61 6.63
N LEU A 20 1.41 6.37 6.58
CA LEU A 20 1.91 5.33 5.70
C LEU A 20 1.70 5.66 4.22
N PHE A 21 0.54 6.22 3.86
CA PHE A 21 0.20 6.56 2.48
C PHE A 21 0.53 8.01 2.09
N PHE A 22 0.73 8.92 3.03
CA PHE A 22 1.03 10.34 2.76
C PHE A 22 2.54 10.61 2.77
N GLY A 23 3.34 9.62 2.34
CA GLY A 23 4.78 9.74 2.14
C GLY A 23 5.13 10.58 0.90
N ALA A 24 6.41 10.96 0.78
CA ALA A 24 6.89 11.83 -0.29
C ALA A 24 6.52 11.34 -1.71
N GLY A 25 6.59 10.03 -1.96
CA GLY A 25 6.22 9.45 -3.26
C GLY A 25 4.76 9.70 -3.66
N ASN A 26 3.83 9.58 -2.71
CA ASN A 26 2.40 9.80 -2.95
C ASN A 26 2.01 11.29 -2.99
N LEU A 27 2.94 12.21 -2.73
CA LEU A 27 2.76 13.65 -2.91
C LEU A 27 3.43 14.17 -4.18
N ILE A 28 4.64 13.70 -4.49
CA ILE A 28 5.39 14.13 -5.68
C ILE A 28 4.76 13.56 -6.95
N PHE A 29 4.36 12.29 -6.93
CA PHE A 29 3.85 11.60 -8.12
C PHE A 29 2.54 12.21 -8.66
N PRO A 30 1.51 12.52 -7.85
CA PRO A 30 0.29 13.17 -8.36
C PRO A 30 0.53 14.54 -8.98
N VAL A 31 1.45 15.34 -8.41
CA VAL A 31 1.82 16.65 -8.95
C VAL A 31 2.47 16.48 -10.32
N HIS A 32 3.44 15.58 -10.42
CA HIS A 32 4.12 15.28 -11.68
C HIS A 32 3.14 14.72 -12.72
N LEU A 33 2.31 13.75 -12.34
CA LEU A 33 1.26 13.18 -13.20
C LEU A 33 0.30 14.26 -13.70
N GLY A 34 -0.08 15.21 -12.85
CA GLY A 34 -0.94 16.34 -13.23
C GLY A 34 -0.28 17.28 -14.23
N GLN A 35 1.03 17.52 -14.11
CA GLN A 35 1.80 18.31 -15.07
C GLN A 35 1.88 17.60 -16.43
N GLU A 36 2.13 16.30 -16.45
CA GLU A 36 2.22 15.49 -17.68
C GLU A 36 0.85 15.24 -18.33
N ALA A 37 -0.23 15.23 -17.55
CA ALA A 37 -1.59 14.97 -18.05
C ALA A 37 -2.14 16.10 -18.93
N GLY A 38 -1.62 17.33 -18.81
CA GLY A 38 -2.05 18.49 -19.61
C GLY A 38 -3.55 18.75 -19.51
N ALA A 39 -4.29 18.57 -20.60
CA ALA A 39 -5.75 18.74 -20.61
C ALA A 39 -6.53 17.56 -19.99
N ASN A 40 -5.90 16.38 -19.83
CA ASN A 40 -6.54 15.14 -19.40
C ASN A 40 -6.44 14.88 -17.89
N VAL A 41 -6.26 15.93 -17.08
CA VAL A 41 -6.07 15.83 -15.62
C VAL A 41 -7.19 15.05 -14.93
N THR A 42 -8.44 15.20 -15.37
CA THR A 42 -9.57 14.45 -14.79
C THR A 42 -9.44 12.95 -15.00
N ALA A 43 -9.03 12.51 -16.18
CA ALA A 43 -8.79 11.10 -16.48
C ALA A 43 -7.56 10.56 -15.72
N ALA A 44 -6.49 11.35 -15.66
CA ALA A 44 -5.29 11.01 -14.89
C ALA A 44 -5.58 10.87 -13.39
N ASN A 45 -6.40 11.77 -12.81
CA ASN A 45 -6.84 11.69 -11.43
C ASN A 45 -7.67 10.44 -11.16
N PHE A 46 -8.58 10.07 -12.07
CA PHE A 46 -9.36 8.84 -11.91
C PHE A 46 -8.44 7.60 -11.93
N GLY A 47 -7.50 7.55 -12.88
CA GLY A 47 -6.49 6.50 -12.93
C GLY A 47 -5.69 6.41 -11.63
N LEU A 48 -5.19 7.55 -11.15
CA LEU A 48 -4.44 7.66 -9.90
C LEU A 48 -5.25 7.22 -8.68
N LEU A 49 -6.53 7.61 -8.58
CA LEU A 49 -7.39 7.20 -7.47
C LEU A 49 -7.62 5.68 -7.47
N VAL A 50 -7.81 5.08 -8.64
CA VAL A 50 -8.03 3.63 -8.75
C VAL A 50 -6.75 2.84 -8.44
N THR A 51 -5.62 3.22 -9.05
CA THR A 51 -4.39 2.43 -8.97
C THR A 51 -3.49 2.84 -7.80
N GLY A 52 -3.32 4.13 -7.56
CA GLY A 52 -2.45 4.68 -6.54
C GLY A 52 -3.06 4.70 -5.14
N VAL A 53 -4.39 4.77 -5.03
CA VAL A 53 -5.09 4.77 -3.72
C VAL A 53 -5.94 3.51 -3.53
N GLY A 54 -6.73 3.12 -4.52
CA GLY A 54 -7.67 2.01 -4.43
C GLY A 54 -6.97 0.66 -4.17
N LEU A 55 -5.98 0.30 -4.97
CA LEU A 55 -5.28 -0.98 -4.81
C LEU A 55 -4.52 -1.10 -3.49
N PRO A 56 -3.72 -0.11 -3.03
CA PRO A 56 -3.06 -0.20 -1.73
C PRO A 56 -4.06 -0.26 -0.56
N PHE A 57 -5.17 0.48 -0.66
CA PHE A 57 -6.23 0.42 0.34
C PHE A 57 -6.90 -0.96 0.43
N LEU A 58 -7.19 -1.60 -0.72
CA LEU A 58 -7.67 -2.97 -0.77
C LEU A 58 -6.67 -3.96 -0.16
N GLY A 59 -5.36 -3.73 -0.36
CA GLY A 59 -4.30 -4.52 0.27
C GLY A 59 -4.34 -4.45 1.80
N VAL A 60 -4.51 -3.25 2.38
CA VAL A 60 -4.64 -3.06 3.83
C VAL A 60 -5.88 -3.74 4.38
N ILE A 61 -7.03 -3.60 3.70
CA ILE A 61 -8.27 -4.28 4.09
C ILE A 61 -8.06 -5.80 4.07
N THR A 62 -7.47 -6.32 3.00
CA THR A 62 -7.22 -7.76 2.85
C THR A 62 -6.31 -8.28 3.96
N MET A 63 -5.24 -7.56 4.29
CA MET A 63 -4.37 -7.93 5.42
C MET A 63 -5.14 -7.94 6.74
N GLY A 64 -5.95 -6.90 7.02
CA GLY A 64 -6.78 -6.82 8.22
C GLY A 64 -7.81 -7.95 8.34
N ILE A 65 -8.41 -8.37 7.22
CA ILE A 65 -9.40 -9.46 7.19
C ILE A 65 -8.73 -10.84 7.22
N SER A 66 -7.57 -10.99 6.58
CA SER A 66 -6.89 -12.28 6.44
C SER A 66 -6.45 -12.90 7.77
N GLN A 67 -6.36 -12.08 8.82
CA GLN A 67 -5.82 -12.43 10.15
C GLN A 67 -4.39 -13.00 10.11
N SER A 68 -3.68 -12.82 9.01
CA SER A 68 -2.28 -13.22 8.89
C SER A 68 -1.39 -12.12 9.48
N SER A 69 -0.38 -12.54 10.23
CA SER A 69 0.60 -11.65 10.86
C SER A 69 1.51 -10.94 9.85
N GLY A 70 1.56 -11.42 8.61
CA GLY A 70 2.36 -10.82 7.56
C GLY A 70 2.19 -11.50 6.20
N VAL A 71 2.87 -10.93 5.20
CA VAL A 71 2.85 -11.41 3.79
C VAL A 71 3.41 -12.83 3.67
N PHE A 72 4.40 -13.19 4.50
CA PHE A 72 4.97 -14.53 4.53
C PHE A 72 3.94 -15.58 4.95
N GLU A 73 3.17 -15.32 6.01
CA GLU A 73 2.11 -16.21 6.49
C GLU A 73 0.94 -16.27 5.50
N LEU A 74 0.63 -15.15 4.83
CA LEU A 74 -0.36 -15.16 3.77
C LEU A 74 0.09 -16.03 2.58
N SER A 75 1.36 -15.93 2.20
CA SER A 75 1.95 -16.67 1.08
C SER A 75 2.18 -18.16 1.40
N SER A 76 2.35 -18.51 2.67
CA SER A 76 2.55 -19.90 3.10
C SER A 76 1.30 -20.77 2.88
N ARG A 77 0.11 -20.15 2.72
CA ARG A 77 -1.13 -20.83 2.31
C ARG A 77 -1.01 -21.51 0.94
N VAL A 78 -0.10 -21.06 0.07
CA VAL A 78 0.19 -21.71 -1.21
C VAL A 78 1.15 -22.88 -0.99
N ASN A 79 2.37 -22.60 -0.54
CA ASN A 79 3.34 -23.56 -0.01
C ASN A 79 4.54 -22.82 0.63
N LYS A 80 5.35 -23.54 1.42
CA LYS A 80 6.47 -22.94 2.18
C LYS A 80 7.59 -22.38 1.28
N SER A 81 7.93 -23.08 0.19
CA SER A 81 8.99 -22.63 -0.73
C SER A 81 8.60 -21.35 -1.46
N TYR A 82 7.35 -21.26 -1.91
CA TYR A 82 6.76 -20.08 -2.53
C TYR A 82 6.80 -18.89 -1.57
N ALA A 83 6.42 -19.08 -0.30
CA ALA A 83 6.44 -18.01 0.69
C ALA A 83 7.83 -17.38 0.88
N TYR A 84 8.88 -18.20 0.94
CA TYR A 84 10.26 -17.70 1.02
C TYR A 84 10.66 -16.95 -0.25
N ILE A 85 10.50 -17.57 -1.42
CA ILE A 85 10.89 -16.94 -2.70
C ILE A 85 10.16 -15.62 -2.88
N PHE A 86 8.84 -15.61 -2.70
CA PHE A 86 8.01 -14.42 -2.86
C PHE A 86 8.39 -13.31 -1.89
N THR A 87 8.58 -13.64 -0.60
CA THR A 87 8.90 -12.63 0.42
C THR A 87 10.30 -12.05 0.21
N ILE A 88 11.29 -12.88 -0.15
CA ILE A 88 12.65 -12.42 -0.47
C ILE A 88 12.62 -11.48 -1.68
N LEU A 89 11.97 -11.90 -2.77
CA LEU A 89 11.85 -11.07 -3.97
C LEU A 89 11.13 -9.75 -3.67
N LEU A 90 10.04 -9.80 -2.91
CA LEU A 90 9.27 -8.61 -2.53
C LEU A 90 10.13 -7.61 -1.75
N TYR A 91 10.94 -8.06 -0.79
CA TYR A 91 11.85 -7.18 -0.06
C TYR A 91 13.01 -6.65 -0.92
N LEU A 92 13.52 -7.45 -1.85
CA LEU A 92 14.53 -6.97 -2.81
C LEU A 92 13.97 -5.92 -3.76
N VAL A 93 12.73 -6.09 -4.22
CA VAL A 93 12.04 -5.10 -5.08
C VAL A 93 11.80 -3.81 -4.31
N ILE A 94 11.18 -3.87 -3.12
CA ILE A 94 10.86 -2.68 -2.32
C ILE A 94 12.13 -1.93 -1.89
N GLY A 95 13.18 -2.66 -1.51
CA GLY A 95 14.44 -2.06 -1.08
C GLY A 95 15.37 -1.79 -2.27
N PRO A 96 16.40 -2.61 -2.48
CA PRO A 96 17.52 -2.28 -3.36
C PRO A 96 17.13 -2.06 -4.83
N PHE A 97 16.12 -2.74 -5.39
CA PHE A 97 15.83 -2.58 -6.82
C PHE A 97 15.02 -1.33 -7.15
N LEU A 98 14.18 -0.83 -6.23
CA LEU A 98 13.49 0.44 -6.40
C LEU A 98 14.32 1.65 -5.91
N LEU A 99 15.32 1.43 -5.06
CA LEU A 99 16.18 2.49 -4.50
C LEU A 99 17.51 2.69 -5.27
N TYR A 100 17.82 1.89 -6.29
CA TYR A 100 19.12 1.93 -7.00
C TYR A 100 18.98 2.34 -8.48
N PRO A 101 19.88 3.20 -8.98
CA PRO A 101 19.81 4.65 -8.79
C PRO A 101 18.77 5.29 -9.74
N VAL A 102 17.84 6.04 -9.16
CA VAL A 102 17.13 7.14 -9.84
C VAL A 102 17.92 8.43 -9.70
#